data_AF-A0ABD3AQK1-F1
#
_entry.id   AF-A0ABD3AQK1-F1
#
_cell.length_a   1.000
_cell.length_b   1.000
_cell.length_c   1.000
_cell.angle_alpha   90.00
_cell.angle_beta   90.00
_cell.angle_gamma   90.00
#
_symmetry.space_group_name_H-M   'P 1'
#
loop_
_entity.id
_entity.type
_entity.pdbx_description
1 polymer ?
#
loop_
_entity_poly.entity_id
_entity_poly.type
_entity_poly.pdbx_seq_one_letter_code
_entity_poly.pdbx_strand_id
1 'polypeptide(L)'
;MPIEVNETEDSVQIIKGPNMVNRVVLTKPYTELAYHLKPLFVQGHLNGILVARMMVDNGTVVNILPARMMKLGKSIEDLIPKDIVVINFTVGVRIHRGSCL
;
A
#
# COMPACT_ATOMS: atom_id res chain seq x y z
N MET A 1 19.11 9.74 26.17
CA MET A 1 19.28 10.94 25.33
C MET A 1 18.05 11.06 24.44
N PRO A 2 17.33 12.18 24.46
CA PRO A 2 16.20 12.37 23.56
C PRO A 2 16.70 12.41 22.10
N ILE A 3 15.93 11.79 21.21
CA ILE A 3 16.08 11.92 19.76
C ILE A 3 15.07 12.98 19.36
N GLU A 4 15.54 14.06 18.77
CA GLU A 4 14.67 15.09 18.21
C GLU A 4 14.52 14.85 16.71
N VAL A 5 13.27 14.81 16.26
CA VAL A 5 12.91 14.69 14.84
C VAL A 5 12.20 15.98 14.44
N ASN A 6 12.72 16.65 13.42
CA ASN A 6 12.10 17.82 12.80
C ASN A 6 11.73 17.44 11.35
N GLU A 7 10.47 17.63 10.99
CA GLU A 7 9.97 17.38 9.65
C GLU A 7 9.59 18.71 8.98
N THR A 8 10.12 18.94 7.78
CA THR A 8 9.67 19.98 6.84
C THR A 8 8.98 19.32 5.64
N GLU A 9 8.40 20.11 4.73
CA GLU A 9 7.74 19.55 3.53
C GLU A 9 8.66 18.63 2.70
N ASP A 10 9.96 18.98 2.64
CA ASP A 10 10.93 18.33 1.76
C ASP A 10 12.02 17.53 2.50
N SER A 11 12.05 17.53 3.84
CA SER A 11 13.12 16.83 4.56
C SER A 11 12.75 16.43 5.99
N VAL A 12 13.38 15.36 6.46
CA VAL A 12 13.35 14.93 7.86
C VAL A 12 14.75 15.08 8.45
N GLN A 13 14.87 15.80 9.56
CA GLN A 13 16.10 15.94 10.32
C GLN A 13 16.03 15.11 11.59
N ILE A 14 17.01 14.23 11.80
CA ILE A 14 17.18 13.45 13.02
C ILE A 14 18.38 14.01 13.77
N ILE A 15 18.18 14.47 15.00
CA ILE A 15 19.21 15.06 15.86
C ILE A 15 19.39 14.17 17.09
N LYS A 16 20.62 13.69 17.30
CA LYS A 16 20.97 12.84 18.45
C LYS A 16 22.11 13.45 19.26
N GLY A 17 21.85 13.67 20.56
CA GLY A 17 22.85 14.04 21.55
C GLY A 17 22.79 15.51 22.00
N PRO A 18 23.45 15.84 23.13
CA PRO A 18 23.27 17.11 23.85
C PRO A 18 23.75 18.36 23.10
N ASN A 19 24.62 18.22 22.09
CA ASN A 19 25.24 19.33 21.36
C ASN A 19 25.01 19.27 19.83
N MET A 20 23.93 18.62 19.37
CA MET A 20 23.58 18.52 17.93
C MET A 20 24.66 17.84 17.03
N VAL A 21 25.59 17.08 17.63
CA VAL A 21 26.80 16.56 16.93
C VAL A 21 26.45 15.52 15.86
N ASN A 22 25.38 14.74 16.07
CA ASN A 22 24.88 13.78 15.08
C ASN A 22 23.55 14.29 14.49
N ARG A 23 23.66 15.06 13.40
CA ARG A 23 22.54 15.48 12.55
C ARG A 23 22.54 14.64 11.27
N VAL A 24 21.45 13.94 11.00
CA VAL A 24 21.18 13.29 9.72
C VAL A 24 20.01 14.00 9.05
N VAL A 25 20.19 14.42 7.79
CA VAL A 25 19.13 15.04 6.98
C VAL A 25 18.73 14.06 5.88
N LEU A 26 17.48 13.63 5.91
CA LEU A 26 16.86 12.79 4.89
C LEU A 26 15.98 13.69 4.02
N THR A 27 16.44 14.04 2.83
CA THR A 27 15.62 14.76 1.86
C THR A 27 14.58 13.82 1.27
N LYS A 28 13.32 14.25 1.27
CA LYS A 28 12.25 13.55 0.58
C LYS A 28 12.58 13.50 -0.91
N PRO A 29 12.46 12.34 -1.57
CA PRO A 29 12.73 12.27 -3.00
C PRO A 29 11.74 13.15 -3.76
N TYR A 30 12.24 13.88 -4.77
CA TYR A 30 11.40 14.64 -5.69
C TYR A 30 10.33 13.73 -6.33
N THR A 31 9.15 14.28 -6.58
CA THR A 31 8.03 13.58 -7.24
C THR A 31 8.45 12.91 -8.55
N GLU A 32 9.44 13.47 -9.24
CA GLU A 32 9.99 12.90 -10.47
C GLU A 32 10.77 11.59 -10.24
N LEU A 33 11.47 11.46 -9.12
CA LEU A 33 12.13 10.20 -8.73
C LEU A 33 11.09 9.12 -8.36
N ALA A 34 9.91 9.53 -7.89
CA ALA A 34 8.82 8.61 -7.60
C ALA A 34 8.20 8.00 -8.87
N TYR A 35 8.37 8.60 -10.06
CA TYR A 35 7.93 7.99 -11.31
C TYR A 35 8.68 6.69 -11.66
N HIS A 36 9.86 6.46 -11.07
CA HIS A 36 10.62 5.23 -11.25
C HIS A 36 10.20 4.11 -10.28
N LEU A 37 9.29 4.37 -9.34
CA LEU A 37 8.77 3.36 -8.44
C LEU A 37 7.87 2.40 -9.22
N LYS A 38 8.41 1.22 -9.56
CA LYS A 38 7.61 0.11 -10.07
C LYS A 38 6.79 -0.48 -8.92
N PRO A 39 5.52 -0.85 -9.14
CA PRO A 39 4.75 -1.57 -8.14
C PRO A 39 5.49 -2.83 -7.71
N LEU A 40 5.51 -3.11 -6.41
CA LEU A 40 6.04 -4.37 -5.89
C LEU A 40 5.05 -5.49 -6.21
N PHE A 41 5.51 -6.50 -6.95
CA PHE A 41 4.75 -7.72 -7.19
C PHE A 41 5.38 -8.88 -6.45
N VAL A 42 4.55 -9.68 -5.80
CA VAL A 42 4.95 -10.94 -5.16
C VAL A 42 4.23 -12.12 -5.80
N GLN A 43 4.86 -13.28 -5.72
CA GLN A 43 4.28 -14.56 -6.09
C GLN A 43 3.97 -15.36 -4.83
N GLY A 44 2.85 -16.07 -4.82
CA GLY A 44 2.44 -16.91 -3.69
C GLY A 44 1.26 -17.80 -4.05
N HIS A 45 0.91 -18.69 -3.13
CA HIS A 45 -0.28 -19.54 -3.27
C HIS A 45 -1.44 -18.93 -2.49
N LEU A 46 -2.58 -18.76 -3.14
CA LEU A 46 -3.84 -18.42 -2.50
C LEU A 46 -4.79 -19.61 -2.64
N ASN A 47 -5.23 -20.18 -1.53
CA ASN A 47 -6.05 -21.40 -1.50
C ASN A 47 -5.48 -22.54 -2.36
N GLY A 48 -4.16 -22.73 -2.32
CA GLY A 48 -3.46 -23.76 -3.11
C GLY A 48 -3.26 -23.42 -4.59
N ILE A 49 -3.80 -22.30 -5.08
CA ILE A 49 -3.61 -21.84 -6.46
C ILE A 49 -2.44 -20.85 -6.53
N LEU A 50 -1.50 -21.10 -7.43
CA LEU A 50 -0.37 -20.20 -7.66
C LEU A 50 -0.85 -18.89 -8.30
N VAL A 51 -0.54 -17.77 -7.65
CA VAL A 51 -0.75 -16.42 -8.18
C VAL A 51 0.62 -15.77 -8.39
N ALA A 52 0.99 -15.61 -9.65
CA ALA A 52 2.33 -15.17 -10.05
C ALA A 52 2.59 -13.65 -9.86
N ARG A 53 1.54 -12.82 -9.85
CA ARG A 53 1.66 -11.36 -9.78
C ARG A 53 0.60 -10.75 -8.86
N MET A 54 0.90 -10.67 -7.57
CA MET A 54 0.10 -9.94 -6.59
C MET A 54 0.76 -8.60 -6.29
N MET A 55 0.07 -7.50 -6.57
CA MET A 55 0.55 -6.15 -6.25
C MET A 55 0.49 -5.95 -4.74
N VAL A 56 1.59 -5.47 -4.14
CA VAL A 56 1.64 -5.09 -2.73
C VAL A 56 1.37 -3.59 -2.64
N ASP A 57 0.28 -3.23 -1.97
CA ASP A 57 -0.07 -1.86 -1.66
C ASP A 57 -0.04 -1.68 -0.14
N ASN A 58 0.90 -0.86 0.36
CA ASN A 58 1.06 -0.58 1.78
C ASN A 58 0.05 0.46 2.30
N GLY A 59 -0.69 1.13 1.43
CA GLY A 59 -1.75 2.09 1.79
C GLY A 59 -3.12 1.44 1.99
N THR A 60 -3.25 0.14 1.69
CA THR A 60 -4.54 -0.56 1.74
C THR A 60 -4.61 -1.52 2.94
N VAL A 61 -5.76 -1.53 3.63
CA VAL A 61 -6.01 -2.38 4.83
C VAL A 61 -6.70 -3.72 4.52
N VAL A 62 -7.13 -3.93 3.27
CA VAL A 62 -7.83 -5.15 2.80
C VAL A 62 -7.26 -5.67 1.48
N ASN A 63 -7.30 -6.98 1.27
CA ASN A 63 -6.94 -7.54 -0.04
C ASN A 63 -8.09 -7.32 -1.04
N ILE A 64 -7.79 -6.72 -2.20
CA ILE A 64 -8.74 -6.56 -3.30
C ILE A 64 -8.45 -7.61 -4.36
N LEU A 65 -9.43 -8.47 -4.64
CA LEU A 65 -9.34 -9.49 -5.68
C LEU A 65 -10.38 -9.23 -6.78
N PRO A 66 -10.00 -9.24 -8.07
CA PRO A 66 -10.98 -9.16 -9.14
C PRO A 66 -11.96 -10.35 -9.10
N ALA A 67 -13.25 -10.10 -9.33
CA ALA A 67 -14.28 -11.15 -9.33
C ALA A 67 -13.95 -12.35 -10.27
N ARG A 68 -13.28 -12.08 -11.40
CA ARG A 68 -12.81 -13.13 -12.32
C ARG A 68 -11.82 -14.13 -11.72
N MET A 69 -11.18 -13.77 -10.60
CA MET A 69 -10.23 -14.62 -9.86
C MET A 69 -10.90 -15.40 -8.72
N MET A 70 -12.22 -15.37 -8.59
CA MET A 70 -12.93 -16.22 -7.61
C MET A 70 -12.66 -17.71 -7.81
N LYS A 71 -12.19 -18.12 -8.99
CA LYS A 71 -11.66 -19.48 -9.28
C LYS A 71 -10.56 -19.97 -8.31
N LEU A 72 -10.08 -19.15 -7.38
CA LEU A 72 -9.28 -19.49 -6.20
C LEU A 72 -10.01 -20.37 -5.15
N GLY A 73 -10.89 -21.27 -5.59
CA GLY A 73 -11.61 -22.18 -4.69
C GLY A 73 -12.74 -21.53 -3.88
N LYS A 74 -13.29 -20.42 -4.36
CA LYS A 74 -14.46 -19.74 -3.80
C LYS A 74 -15.48 -19.44 -4.89
N SER A 75 -16.76 -19.47 -4.57
CA SER A 75 -17.82 -19.09 -5.51
C SER A 75 -18.54 -17.81 -5.06
N ILE A 76 -19.47 -17.32 -5.88
CA ILE A 76 -20.27 -16.13 -5.52
C ILE A 76 -21.10 -16.42 -4.26
N GLU A 77 -21.54 -17.67 -4.10
CA GLU A 77 -22.34 -18.13 -2.98
C GLU A 77 -21.56 -18.12 -1.65
N ASP A 78 -20.23 -18.17 -1.72
CA ASP A 78 -19.35 -18.04 -0.54
C ASP A 78 -19.19 -16.57 -0.09
N LEU A 79 -19.64 -15.60 -0.89
CA LEU A 79 -19.48 -14.19 -0.59
C LEU A 79 -20.55 -13.69 0.38
N ILE A 80 -20.14 -12.87 1.34
CA ILE A 80 -21.04 -12.09 2.18
C ILE A 80 -21.28 -10.74 1.48
N PRO A 81 -22.51 -10.46 1.03
CA PRO A 81 -22.85 -9.16 0.45
C PRO A 81 -22.60 -8.06 1.48
N LYS A 82 -21.76 -7.09 1.13
CA LYS A 82 -21.50 -5.91 1.94
C LYS A 82 -21.44 -4.69 1.06
N ASP A 83 -22.03 -3.58 1.53
CA ASP A 83 -21.90 -2.29 0.87
C ASP A 83 -20.49 -1.73 1.13
N ILE A 84 -19.56 -2.13 0.26
CA ILE A 84 -18.18 -1.64 0.26
C ILE A 84 -18.06 -0.61 -0.85
N VAL A 85 -17.38 0.49 -0.56
CA VAL A 85 -17.02 1.52 -1.53
C VAL A 85 -15.51 1.50 -1.71
N VAL A 86 -15.05 1.20 -2.92
CA VAL A 86 -13.64 1.31 -3.29
C VAL A 86 -13.41 2.69 -3.92
N ILE A 87 -12.50 3.49 -3.35
CA ILE A 87 -12.08 4.80 -3.86
C ILE A 87 -10.63 4.76 -4.33
N ASN A 88 -10.23 5.73 -5.17
CA ASN A 88 -8.85 5.92 -5.64
C ASN A 88 -8.22 4.72 -6.39
N PHE A 89 -9.03 3.77 -6.89
CA PHE A 89 -8.52 2.66 -7.70
C PHE A 89 -8.17 3.06 -9.15
N THR A 90 -8.64 4.23 -9.59
CA THR A 90 -8.36 4.81 -10.91
C THR A 90 -8.15 6.31 -10.79
N VAL A 91 -7.65 6.96 -11.85
CA VAL A 91 -7.63 8.43 -11.94
C VAL A 91 -9.08 8.93 -11.98
N GLY A 92 -9.63 9.29 -10.82
CA GLY A 92 -11.02 9.74 -10.61
C GLY A 92 -11.78 8.93 -9.55
N VAL A 93 -12.85 9.52 -9.02
CA VAL A 93 -13.74 8.86 -8.03
C VAL A 93 -14.74 7.99 -8.78
N ARG A 94 -14.58 6.67 -8.69
CA ARG A 94 -15.60 5.70 -9.12
C ARG A 94 -15.95 4.77 -7.97
N ILE A 95 -17.21 4.80 -7.58
CA ILE A 95 -17.76 3.93 -6.53
C ILE A 95 -18.04 2.56 -7.15
N HIS A 96 -17.45 1.52 -6.60
CA HIS A 96 -17.75 0.14 -6.94
C HIS A 96 -18.30 -0.56 -5.70
N ARG A 97 -19.41 -1.30 -5.84
CA ARG A 97 -19.93 -2.18 -4.79
C ARG A 97 -19.13 -3.48 -4.77
N GLY A 98 -18.61 -3.83 -3.59
CA GLY A 98 -17.85 -5.07 -3.37
C GLY A 98 -18.66 -6.14 -2.65
N SER A 99 -18.01 -7.26 -2.35
CA SER A 99 -18.50 -8.29 -1.42
C SER A 99 -17.28 -8.90 -0.74
N CYS A 100 -17.46 -9.40 0.49
CA CYS A 100 -16.36 -9.92 1.30
C CYS A 100 -16.40 -11.44 1.40
N LEU A 101 -15.23 -12.03 1.65
CA LEU A 101 -15.08 -13.38 2.21
C LEU A 101 -14.86 -13.28 3.72
#